data_AF-A0A158PGP6-F1
#
_entry.id   AF-A0A158PGP6-F1
#
_cell.length_a   1.000
_cell.length_b   1.000
_cell.length_c   1.000
_cell.angle_alpha   90.00
_cell.angle_beta   90.00
_cell.angle_gamma   90.00
#
_symmetry.space_group_name_H-M   'P 1'
#
loop_
_entity.id
_entity.type
_entity.pdbx_description
1 polymer ?
#
loop_
_entity_poly.entity_id
_entity_poly.type
_entity_poly.pdbx_seq_one_letter_code
_entity_poly.pdbx_strand_id
1 'polypeptide(L)'
;MCCSLQLFIHCHLCSIAKPTCSQLSIHPDEKCPNDGNWGCCPLLQAVCCEDYVHCCPSGSLCDTEGMQCSGTSPLRRKSGALKSEIICPDKRSKCPSGSTCCKLLSDKYGCCPAENATCCADRMHCCPYGYKCDDSGQRCIQTLNVISSLRKHKATPIRSKLAIRMDHANEDSLDDHVDIVKCGYGRSCSAFSTCCEVTHDGRIHHMCCPIQNGVCCGSTCCPSGYHCRLGGRCEKHATRHHFFDF
;
A
#
# COMPACT_ATOMS: atom_id res chain seq x y z
N MET A 1 18.58 -8.88 -26.61
CA MET A 1 19.99 -8.65 -27.01
C MET A 1 20.28 -7.18 -26.78
N CYS A 2 20.92 -6.82 -25.66
CA CYS A 2 21.43 -5.46 -25.46
C CYS A 2 22.71 -5.35 -26.26
N CYS A 3 22.65 -4.64 -27.39
CA CYS A 3 23.83 -4.37 -28.20
C CYS A 3 24.64 -3.23 -27.58
N SER A 4 25.95 -3.41 -27.68
CA SER A 4 27.05 -2.62 -27.15
C SER A 4 27.15 -1.23 -27.79
N LEU A 5 27.48 -0.19 -27.02
CA LEU A 5 28.73 0.61 -27.09
C LEU A 5 28.59 1.91 -26.28
N GLN A 6 29.70 2.32 -25.65
CA GLN A 6 29.85 3.48 -24.76
C GLN A 6 29.49 4.83 -25.42
N LEU A 7 28.83 5.73 -24.69
CA LEU A 7 29.41 6.96 -24.13
C LEU A 7 28.31 7.77 -23.41
N PHE A 8 28.68 8.37 -22.28
CA PHE A 8 27.91 9.26 -21.43
C PHE A 8 26.96 10.20 -22.19
N ILE A 9 25.68 10.23 -21.80
CA ILE A 9 24.82 11.42 -21.57
C ILE A 9 23.40 10.91 -21.22
N HIS A 10 22.95 11.23 -20.00
CA HIS A 10 21.58 11.17 -19.48
C HIS A 10 20.68 10.01 -19.95
N CYS A 11 20.81 8.85 -19.30
CA CYS A 11 19.70 7.92 -19.20
C CYS A 11 18.65 8.59 -18.28
N HIS A 12 17.68 9.27 -18.87
CA HIS A 12 16.44 9.65 -18.21
C HIS A 12 15.79 8.36 -17.71
N LEU A 13 16.12 8.02 -16.47
CA LEU A 13 15.55 6.92 -15.72
C LEU A 13 14.03 7.01 -15.84
N CYS A 14 13.46 5.98 -16.45
CA CYS A 14 12.08 5.59 -16.34
C CYS A 14 11.65 5.82 -14.88
N SER A 15 10.86 6.86 -14.65
CA SER A 15 10.43 7.28 -13.31
C SER A 15 9.34 6.33 -12.82
N ILE A 16 9.73 5.10 -12.50
CA ILE A 16 8.93 4.22 -11.66
C ILE A 16 8.96 4.87 -10.27
N ALA A 17 7.81 5.30 -9.77
CA ALA A 17 7.68 5.89 -8.44
C ALA A 17 8.35 4.97 -7.41
N LYS A 18 9.43 5.44 -6.79
CA LYS A 18 10.21 4.67 -5.82
C LYS A 18 9.38 4.52 -4.54
N PRO A 19 9.13 3.31 -4.02
CA PRO A 19 8.41 3.16 -2.76
C PRO A 19 9.20 3.77 -1.61
N THR A 20 8.49 4.42 -0.69
CA THR A 20 9.06 5.16 0.45
C THR A 20 9.08 4.29 1.69
N CYS A 21 10.27 4.06 2.27
CA CYS A 21 10.40 3.49 3.61
C CYS A 21 9.93 4.54 4.63
N SER A 22 8.70 4.36 5.12
CA SER A 22 8.01 5.35 5.98
C SER A 22 7.66 4.77 7.35
N GLN A 23 8.42 3.79 7.83
CA GLN A 23 8.41 3.45 9.25
C GLN A 23 9.84 3.43 9.79
N LEU A 24 10.00 4.19 10.87
CA LEU A 24 11.18 4.47 11.69
C LEU A 24 12.27 3.38 11.64
N SER A 25 13.53 3.88 11.54
CA SER A 25 14.82 3.18 11.47
C SER A 25 15.42 2.95 10.07
N ILE A 26 14.90 3.56 9.01
CA ILE A 26 15.34 3.24 7.64
C ILE A 26 15.63 4.53 6.92
N HIS A 27 16.91 4.84 6.75
CA HIS A 27 17.33 6.07 6.09
C HIS A 27 16.86 6.06 4.63
N PRO A 28 16.54 7.23 4.05
CA PRO A 28 16.01 7.36 2.70
C PRO A 28 16.89 6.73 1.59
N ASP A 29 18.14 6.40 1.91
CA ASP A 29 19.15 5.87 0.98
C ASP A 29 19.34 4.34 1.02
N GLU A 30 18.58 3.61 1.86
CA GLU A 30 18.83 2.18 2.12
C GLU A 30 17.79 1.27 1.47
N LYS A 31 17.84 1.24 0.15
CA LYS A 31 16.87 0.52 -0.68
C LYS A 31 17.47 -0.80 -1.17
N CYS A 32 17.04 -1.93 -0.62
CA CYS A 32 17.39 -3.23 -1.19
C CYS A 32 16.44 -3.59 -2.35
N PRO A 33 16.94 -3.82 -3.57
CA PRO A 33 16.12 -4.37 -4.65
C PRO A 33 15.75 -5.83 -4.35
N ASN A 34 14.48 -6.20 -4.57
CA ASN A 34 14.11 -7.58 -4.91
C ASN A 34 13.83 -7.64 -6.41
N ASP A 35 13.72 -8.86 -6.92
CA ASP A 35 13.12 -9.23 -8.21
C ASP A 35 11.67 -8.67 -8.32
N GLY A 36 11.56 -7.36 -8.59
CA GLY A 36 10.32 -6.61 -8.77
C GLY A 36 9.66 -5.98 -7.53
N ASN A 37 10.22 -6.06 -6.32
CA ASN A 37 9.63 -5.44 -5.11
C ASN A 37 10.68 -4.81 -4.16
N TRP A 38 10.32 -3.81 -3.38
CA TRP A 38 11.27 -3.14 -2.48
C TRP A 38 10.96 -3.47 -1.02
N GLY A 39 12.00 -3.70 -0.22
CA GLY A 39 11.91 -3.96 1.22
C GLY A 39 12.78 -2.99 1.99
N CYS A 40 12.40 -2.72 3.23
CA CYS A 40 13.07 -1.75 4.08
C CYS A 40 13.80 -2.47 5.22
N CYS A 41 15.06 -2.11 5.46
CA CYS A 41 15.87 -2.69 6.53
C CYS A 41 15.73 -1.89 7.83
N PRO A 42 15.34 -2.52 8.96
CA PRO A 42 15.15 -1.82 10.23
C PRO A 42 16.47 -1.37 10.91
N LEU A 43 17.59 -1.42 10.19
CA LEU A 43 18.93 -1.12 10.67
C LEU A 43 19.46 0.10 9.93
N LEU A 44 20.18 0.96 10.66
CA LEU A 44 20.88 2.10 10.10
C LEU A 44 22.11 1.64 9.30
N GLN A 45 22.26 2.13 8.08
CA GLN A 45 23.39 1.80 7.18
C GLN A 45 23.55 0.28 6.97
N ALA A 46 22.44 -0.43 6.87
CA ALA A 46 22.35 -1.86 6.65
C ALA A 46 22.94 -2.31 5.31
N VAL A 47 23.63 -3.45 5.33
CA VAL A 47 24.05 -4.17 4.13
C VAL A 47 22.97 -5.20 3.78
N CYS A 48 22.51 -5.18 2.52
CA CYS A 48 21.53 -6.13 1.99
C CYS A 48 22.19 -7.49 1.77
N CYS A 49 21.57 -8.57 2.26
CA CYS A 49 22.00 -9.92 1.95
C CYS A 49 21.55 -10.35 0.53
N GLU A 50 22.24 -11.34 -0.03
CA GLU A 50 21.99 -11.86 -1.40
C GLU A 50 20.64 -12.57 -1.55
N ASP A 51 20.02 -12.97 -0.45
CA ASP A 51 18.69 -13.58 -0.42
C ASP A 51 17.54 -12.58 -0.64
N TYR A 52 17.87 -11.28 -0.72
CA TYR A 52 16.94 -10.17 -0.88
C TYR A 52 15.87 -10.02 0.21
N VAL A 53 15.86 -10.86 1.24
CA VAL A 53 14.87 -10.87 2.34
C VAL A 53 15.47 -10.37 3.65
N HIS A 54 16.78 -10.48 3.84
CA HIS A 54 17.46 -10.10 5.06
C HIS A 54 18.50 -8.99 4.88
N CYS A 55 18.90 -8.42 6.00
CA CYS A 55 19.99 -7.46 6.09
C CYS A 55 20.71 -7.53 7.42
N CYS A 56 21.93 -6.99 7.39
CA CYS A 56 22.86 -6.94 8.49
C CYS A 56 23.32 -5.50 8.73
N PRO A 57 23.83 -5.16 9.94
CA PRO A 57 24.36 -3.84 10.23
C PRO A 57 25.51 -3.44 9.30
N SER A 58 25.79 -2.15 9.19
CA SER A 58 26.94 -1.63 8.45
C SER A 58 28.24 -2.34 8.83
N GLY A 59 29.04 -2.72 7.83
CA GLY A 59 30.34 -3.35 8.04
C GLY A 59 30.28 -4.83 8.46
N SER A 60 29.11 -5.48 8.45
CA SER A 60 29.00 -6.92 8.73
C SER A 60 28.65 -7.73 7.49
N LEU A 61 29.23 -8.93 7.39
CA LEU A 61 28.95 -9.88 6.31
C LEU A 61 27.71 -10.71 6.66
N CYS A 62 26.88 -10.96 5.65
CA CYS A 62 25.72 -11.84 5.76
C CYS A 62 26.17 -13.30 5.65
N ASP A 63 25.80 -14.11 6.64
CA ASP A 63 25.75 -15.57 6.52
C ASP A 63 24.27 -15.98 6.49
N THR A 64 23.75 -16.17 5.28
CA THR A 64 22.34 -16.56 5.06
C THR A 64 22.08 -18.02 5.40
N GLU A 65 23.10 -18.86 5.42
CA GLU A 65 22.97 -20.29 5.77
C GLU A 65 22.93 -20.46 7.29
N GLY A 66 23.79 -19.73 8.02
CA GLY A 66 23.80 -19.68 9.48
C GLY A 66 22.78 -18.72 10.10
N MET A 67 22.02 -17.95 9.29
CA MET A 67 21.12 -16.89 9.75
C MET A 67 21.79 -15.86 10.69
N GLN A 68 23.10 -15.65 10.52
CA GLN A 68 23.93 -14.80 11.37
C GLN A 68 24.64 -13.72 10.54
N CYS A 69 24.87 -12.55 11.14
CA CYS A 69 25.86 -11.61 10.63
C CYS A 69 27.21 -11.94 11.28
N SER A 70 28.32 -11.66 10.60
CA SER A 70 29.69 -11.99 11.04
C SER A 70 30.10 -11.49 12.45
N GLY A 71 29.28 -10.68 13.14
CA GLY A 71 29.47 -10.21 14.50
C GLY A 71 28.56 -10.86 15.55
N THR A 72 28.08 -12.10 15.33
CA THR A 72 27.14 -12.86 16.20
C THR A 72 25.73 -12.26 16.35
N SER A 73 25.41 -11.17 15.65
CA SER A 73 24.05 -10.66 15.56
C SER A 73 23.22 -11.50 14.58
N PRO A 74 21.92 -11.71 14.82
CA PRO A 74 21.06 -12.43 13.89
C PRO A 74 20.73 -11.58 12.65
N LEU A 75 20.46 -12.25 11.53
CA LEU A 75 19.93 -11.61 10.33
C LEU A 75 18.64 -10.85 10.66
N ARG A 76 18.50 -9.60 10.19
CA ARG A 76 17.26 -8.85 10.31
C ARG A 76 16.44 -9.00 9.05
N ARG A 77 15.23 -9.53 9.21
CA ARG A 77 14.26 -9.63 8.12
C ARG A 77 13.79 -8.24 7.74
N LYS A 78 13.76 -7.97 6.43
CA LYS A 78 13.24 -6.71 5.89
C LYS A 78 11.76 -6.54 6.24
N SER A 79 11.39 -5.33 6.59
CA SER A 79 10.00 -4.89 6.60
C SER A 79 9.54 -4.71 5.16
N GLY A 80 8.30 -5.11 4.84
CA GLY A 80 7.73 -4.76 3.56
C GLY A 80 7.72 -3.24 3.42
N ALA A 81 8.23 -2.69 2.31
CA ALA A 81 8.04 -1.27 2.05
C ALA A 81 6.53 -0.99 2.06
N LEU A 82 6.10 0.08 2.73
CA LEU A 82 4.70 0.48 2.69
C LEU A 82 4.33 0.75 1.23
N LYS A 83 3.64 -0.21 0.63
CA LYS A 83 3.14 -0.10 -0.73
C LYS A 83 2.00 0.91 -0.65
N SER A 84 2.22 2.13 -1.12
CA SER A 84 1.19 3.17 -1.15
C SER A 84 -0.09 2.64 -1.78
N GLU A 85 -1.19 2.57 -1.02
CA GLU A 85 -2.41 1.95 -1.52
C GLU A 85 -3.25 3.01 -2.23
N ILE A 86 -3.83 2.67 -3.39
CA ILE A 86 -4.80 3.53 -4.06
C ILE A 86 -6.20 3.16 -3.58
N ILE A 87 -6.93 4.15 -3.07
CA ILE A 87 -8.33 3.97 -2.68
C ILE A 87 -9.20 4.07 -3.93
N CYS A 88 -9.95 3.02 -4.22
CA CYS A 88 -10.83 2.98 -5.38
C CYS A 88 -11.99 3.98 -5.25
N PRO A 89 -12.64 4.35 -6.37
CA PRO A 89 -13.76 5.29 -6.35
C PRO A 89 -14.96 4.85 -5.50
N ASP A 90 -15.15 3.55 -5.24
CA ASP A 90 -16.16 3.06 -4.29
C ASP A 90 -15.87 3.39 -2.82
N LYS A 91 -14.65 3.85 -2.52
CA LYS A 91 -14.21 4.23 -1.18
C LYS A 91 -14.31 3.08 -0.17
N ARG A 92 -14.38 1.84 -0.67
CA ARG A 92 -14.51 0.60 0.11
C ARG A 92 -13.48 -0.42 -0.30
N SER A 93 -12.87 -0.24 -1.46
CA SER A 93 -11.83 -1.12 -1.96
C SER A 93 -10.54 -0.35 -2.19
N LYS A 94 -9.43 -1.05 -2.10
CA LYS A 94 -8.11 -0.52 -2.38
C LYS A 94 -7.28 -1.47 -3.22
N CYS A 95 -6.39 -0.88 -3.99
CA CYS A 95 -5.44 -1.58 -4.84
C CYS A 95 -4.01 -1.22 -4.42
N PRO A 96 -3.02 -2.08 -4.71
CA PRO A 96 -1.63 -1.77 -4.44
C PRO A 96 -1.16 -0.57 -5.29
N SER A 97 -0.05 0.06 -4.91
CA SER A 97 0.67 1.03 -5.76
C SER A 97 0.95 0.40 -7.12
N GLY A 98 1.08 1.21 -8.16
CA GLY A 98 1.32 0.65 -9.49
C GLY A 98 0.05 0.20 -10.23
N SER A 99 -1.13 0.34 -9.62
CA SER A 99 -2.38 -0.22 -10.16
C SER A 99 -3.38 0.86 -10.56
N THR A 100 -4.44 0.43 -11.25
CA THR A 100 -5.61 1.27 -11.56
C THR A 100 -6.89 0.57 -11.10
N CYS A 101 -7.79 1.31 -10.45
CA CYS A 101 -9.09 0.80 -10.03
C CYS A 101 -10.06 0.73 -11.21
N CYS A 102 -10.50 -0.48 -11.57
CA CYS A 102 -11.46 -0.74 -12.65
C CYS A 102 -12.70 -1.46 -12.12
N LYS A 103 -13.88 -1.21 -12.71
CA LYS A 103 -15.08 -2.00 -12.39
C LYS A 103 -14.99 -3.42 -12.93
N LEU A 104 -15.51 -4.35 -12.15
CA LEU A 104 -15.71 -5.77 -12.49
C LEU A 104 -17.15 -6.03 -12.94
N LEU A 105 -17.41 -7.21 -13.49
CA LEU A 105 -18.76 -7.69 -13.82
C LEU A 105 -19.71 -7.66 -12.61
N SER A 106 -19.19 -7.92 -11.41
CA SER A 106 -19.95 -7.89 -10.16
C SER A 106 -20.32 -6.48 -9.63
N ASP A 107 -20.10 -5.43 -10.43
CA ASP A 107 -20.18 -4.01 -10.05
C ASP A 107 -19.26 -3.56 -8.89
N LYS A 108 -18.42 -4.46 -8.39
CA LYS A 108 -17.33 -4.16 -7.44
C LYS A 108 -16.07 -3.69 -8.17
N TYR A 109 -15.14 -3.10 -7.44
CA TYR A 109 -13.85 -2.69 -7.98
C TYR A 109 -12.83 -3.83 -8.00
N GLY A 110 -11.97 -3.77 -9.01
CA GLY A 110 -10.81 -4.61 -9.23
C GLY A 110 -9.58 -3.78 -9.56
N CYS A 111 -8.41 -4.39 -9.42
CA CYS A 111 -7.12 -3.79 -9.68
C CYS A 111 -6.60 -4.24 -11.03
N CYS A 112 -6.34 -3.28 -11.92
CA CYS A 112 -5.47 -3.48 -13.07
C CYS A 112 -4.01 -3.34 -12.62
N PRO A 113 -3.11 -4.29 -12.94
CA PRO A 113 -1.71 -4.25 -12.50
C PRO A 113 -0.83 -3.22 -13.24
N ALA A 114 -1.45 -2.25 -13.91
CA ALA A 114 -0.77 -1.16 -14.59
C ALA A 114 -1.31 0.20 -14.09
N GLU A 115 -0.41 1.17 -13.99
CA GLU A 115 -0.75 2.56 -13.67
C GLU A 115 -1.45 3.23 -14.85
N ASN A 116 -2.40 4.13 -14.55
CA ASN A 116 -3.16 4.89 -15.55
C ASN A 116 -3.73 4.03 -16.68
N ALA A 117 -4.16 2.82 -16.33
CA ALA A 117 -4.64 1.82 -17.27
C ALA A 117 -6.04 2.15 -17.81
N THR A 118 -6.27 1.79 -19.07
CA THR A 118 -7.59 1.84 -19.69
C THR A 118 -8.41 0.62 -19.26
N CYS A 119 -9.53 0.82 -18.57
CA CYS A 119 -10.43 -0.28 -18.21
C CYS A 119 -11.28 -0.70 -19.41
N CYS A 120 -11.19 -1.95 -19.84
CA CYS A 120 -12.01 -2.45 -20.95
C CYS A 120 -13.48 -2.61 -20.56
N ALA A 121 -14.36 -2.48 -21.56
CA ALA A 121 -15.83 -2.57 -21.42
C ALA A 121 -16.31 -3.96 -21.01
N ASP A 122 -15.52 -5.00 -21.29
CA ASP A 122 -15.74 -6.39 -20.87
C ASP A 122 -15.75 -6.59 -19.34
N ARG A 123 -15.34 -5.56 -18.58
CA ARG A 123 -15.22 -5.54 -17.12
C ARG A 123 -14.33 -6.65 -16.54
N MET A 124 -13.49 -7.28 -17.34
CA MET A 124 -12.57 -8.34 -16.90
C MET A 124 -11.11 -7.99 -17.20
N HIS A 125 -10.87 -7.25 -18.28
CA HIS A 125 -9.53 -6.91 -18.72
C HIS A 125 -9.28 -5.40 -18.75
N CYS A 126 -8.02 -5.03 -18.78
CA CYS A 126 -7.55 -3.66 -18.87
C CYS A 126 -6.29 -3.59 -19.75
N CYS A 127 -6.04 -2.40 -20.29
CA CYS A 127 -4.86 -2.11 -21.10
C CYS A 127 -3.95 -1.12 -20.38
N PRO A 128 -2.62 -1.25 -20.53
CA PRO A 128 -1.69 -0.28 -19.96
C PRO A 128 -1.89 1.11 -20.57
N TYR A 129 -1.31 2.12 -19.94
CA TYR A 129 -1.40 3.51 -20.38
C TYR A 129 -1.05 3.67 -21.87
N GLY A 130 -1.86 4.43 -22.60
CA GLY A 130 -1.68 4.69 -24.04
C GLY A 130 -2.27 3.63 -24.98
N TYR A 131 -2.75 2.50 -24.46
CA TYR A 131 -3.42 1.47 -25.25
C TYR A 131 -4.95 1.53 -25.10
N LYS A 132 -5.66 1.16 -26.17
CA LYS A 132 -7.12 1.01 -26.20
C LYS A 132 -7.50 -0.46 -26.33
N CYS A 133 -8.60 -0.85 -25.71
CA CYS A 133 -9.12 -2.20 -25.83
C CYS A 133 -9.73 -2.41 -27.22
N ASP A 134 -9.57 -3.60 -27.78
CA ASP A 134 -10.38 -4.06 -28.90
C ASP A 134 -11.84 -4.35 -28.45
N ASP A 135 -12.73 -4.63 -29.39
CA ASP A 135 -14.15 -4.87 -29.10
C ASP A 135 -14.37 -6.07 -28.16
N SER A 136 -13.46 -7.05 -28.20
CA SER A 136 -13.49 -8.23 -27.34
C SER A 136 -12.95 -7.95 -25.92
N GLY A 137 -12.19 -6.87 -25.72
CA GLY A 137 -11.46 -6.55 -24.51
C GLY A 137 -10.19 -7.39 -24.29
N GLN A 138 -9.91 -8.37 -25.16
CA GLN A 138 -8.79 -9.31 -24.99
C GLN A 138 -7.46 -8.75 -25.50
N ARG A 139 -7.50 -7.75 -26.40
CA ARG A 139 -6.31 -7.16 -27.01
C ARG A 139 -6.27 -5.66 -26.76
N CYS A 140 -5.04 -5.16 -26.68
CA CYS A 140 -4.74 -3.76 -26.48
C CYS A 140 -4.03 -3.24 -27.72
N ILE A 141 -4.57 -2.19 -28.32
CA ILE A 141 -4.13 -1.63 -29.60
C ILE A 141 -3.61 -0.20 -29.36
N GLN A 142 -2.42 0.07 -29.88
CA GLN A 142 -1.83 1.41 -29.95
C GLN A 142 -1.15 1.60 -31.31
N THR A 143 -1.80 2.37 -32.20
CA THR A 143 -1.35 2.61 -33.58
C THR A 143 -1.15 1.30 -34.35
N LEU A 144 0.07 0.72 -34.37
CA LEU A 144 0.39 -0.56 -35.01
C LEU A 144 0.79 -1.67 -34.01
N ASN A 145 0.91 -1.34 -32.72
CA ASN A 145 1.28 -2.29 -31.68
C ASN A 145 0.02 -2.96 -31.11
N VAL A 146 0.02 -4.30 -31.10
CA VAL A 146 -1.05 -5.11 -30.54
C VAL A 146 -0.45 -6.03 -29.48
N ILE A 147 -0.88 -5.85 -28.24
CA ILE A 147 -0.48 -6.69 -27.11
C ILE A 147 -1.72 -7.34 -26.49
N SER A 148 -1.52 -8.41 -25.72
CA SER A 148 -2.59 -9.01 -24.93
C SER A 148 -3.00 -8.08 -23.80
N SER A 149 -4.29 -8.06 -23.49
CA SER A 149 -4.81 -7.35 -22.33
C SER A 149 -4.37 -7.96 -21.01
N LEU A 150 -4.39 -7.14 -19.96
CA LEU A 150 -4.09 -7.55 -18.60
C LEU A 150 -5.39 -7.92 -17.90
N ARG A 151 -5.37 -9.00 -17.12
CA ARG A 151 -6.54 -9.41 -16.35
C ARG A 151 -6.66 -8.59 -15.06
N LYS A 152 -7.87 -8.15 -14.75
CA LYS A 152 -8.16 -7.49 -13.47
C LYS A 152 -8.17 -8.51 -12.33
N HIS A 153 -7.69 -8.09 -11.17
CA HIS A 153 -7.84 -8.84 -9.92
C HIS A 153 -8.88 -8.19 -9.02
N LYS A 154 -9.47 -8.91 -8.06
CA LYS A 154 -10.40 -8.30 -7.11
C LYS A 154 -9.66 -7.29 -6.24
N ALA A 155 -10.25 -6.12 -6.03
CA ALA A 155 -9.69 -5.14 -5.11
C ALA A 155 -9.86 -5.64 -3.67
N THR A 156 -8.91 -5.26 -2.82
CA THR A 156 -8.96 -5.65 -1.41
C THR A 156 -9.94 -4.74 -0.67
N PRO A 157 -10.85 -5.28 0.15
CA PRO A 157 -11.79 -4.44 0.90
C PRO A 157 -11.07 -3.68 2.02
N ILE A 158 -11.44 -2.42 2.22
CA ILE A 158 -11.00 -1.58 3.32
C ILE A 158 -11.83 -1.96 4.55
N ARG A 159 -11.24 -2.79 5.42
CA ARG A 159 -11.84 -3.22 6.68
C ARG A 159 -11.09 -2.63 7.85
N SER A 160 -11.81 -2.30 8.91
CA SER A 160 -11.17 -2.03 10.19
C SER A 160 -10.66 -3.36 10.77
N LYS A 161 -9.46 -3.34 11.35
CA LYS A 161 -8.85 -4.49 12.04
C LYS A 161 -8.89 -4.27 13.53
N LEU A 162 -8.80 -5.31 14.35
CA LEU A 162 -8.75 -5.13 15.81
C LEU A 162 -7.45 -4.40 16.20
N ALA A 163 -7.54 -3.47 17.16
CA ALA A 163 -6.36 -2.82 17.71
C ALA A 163 -5.51 -3.81 18.50
N ILE A 164 -4.20 -3.74 18.28
CA ILE A 164 -3.23 -4.66 18.87
C ILE A 164 -2.99 -4.23 20.31
N ARG A 165 -2.99 -5.18 21.25
CA ARG A 165 -2.62 -4.93 22.64
C ARG A 165 -1.10 -4.82 22.72
N MET A 166 -0.61 -3.71 23.24
CA MET A 166 0.79 -3.63 23.66
C MET A 166 0.86 -4.27 25.03
N ASP A 167 1.26 -5.54 25.10
CA ASP A 167 1.59 -6.14 26.38
C ASP A 167 2.83 -5.43 26.93
N HIS A 168 2.76 -5.01 28.20
CA HIS A 168 3.72 -4.15 28.90
C HIS A 168 5.19 -4.32 28.44
N ALA A 169 5.64 -3.47 27.52
CA ALA A 169 7.05 -3.20 27.33
C ALA A 169 7.46 -2.15 28.36
N ASN A 170 8.48 -2.48 29.15
CA ASN A 170 9.00 -1.65 30.24
C ASN A 170 9.19 -0.19 29.81
N GLU A 171 8.75 0.70 30.69
CA GLU A 171 8.88 2.15 30.62
C GLU A 171 10.30 2.55 31.03
N ASP A 172 11.31 2.14 30.26
CA ASP A 172 12.65 2.74 30.36
C ASP A 172 13.53 2.40 29.14
N SER A 173 13.38 3.17 28.07
CA SER A 173 14.45 3.54 27.13
C SER A 173 13.88 4.53 26.13
N LEU A 174 14.21 5.80 26.37
CA LEU A 174 13.94 6.93 25.51
C LEU A 174 14.68 6.72 24.18
N ASP A 175 13.94 6.40 23.11
CA ASP A 175 14.27 6.92 21.78
C ASP A 175 13.00 7.13 20.95
N ASP A 176 13.01 8.22 20.21
CA ASP A 176 11.85 9.05 19.84
C ASP A 176 10.98 8.51 18.69
N HIS A 177 9.66 8.64 18.87
CA HIS A 177 8.63 8.92 17.85
C HIS A 177 8.27 7.88 16.76
N VAL A 178 7.88 6.66 17.16
CA VAL A 178 6.87 5.95 16.34
C VAL A 178 5.52 6.56 16.69
N ASP A 179 4.89 7.26 15.75
CA ASP A 179 3.51 7.76 15.90
C ASP A 179 2.56 6.57 16.06
N ILE A 180 2.43 6.05 17.26
CA ILE A 180 1.52 4.96 17.57
C ILE A 180 0.20 5.60 17.96
N VAL A 181 -0.84 5.34 17.17
CA VAL A 181 -2.17 5.86 17.48
C VAL A 181 -2.72 5.06 18.66
N LYS A 182 -2.67 5.65 19.86
CA LYS A 182 -3.23 5.08 21.08
C LYS A 182 -4.73 4.86 20.88
N CYS A 183 -5.20 3.65 21.17
CA CYS A 183 -6.54 3.21 20.82
C CYS A 183 -7.21 2.43 21.96
N GLY A 184 -7.35 3.08 23.12
CA GLY A 184 -8.07 2.57 24.31
C GLY A 184 -7.44 1.35 24.99
N TYR A 185 -7.53 1.27 26.34
CA TYR A 185 -7.14 0.11 27.16
C TYR A 185 -5.78 -0.56 26.79
N GLY A 186 -4.72 0.24 26.60
CA GLY A 186 -3.39 -0.28 26.25
C GLY A 186 -3.29 -0.88 24.84
N ARG A 187 -4.25 -0.59 23.97
CA ARG A 187 -4.22 -0.98 22.56
C ARG A 187 -3.73 0.16 21.70
N SER A 188 -3.21 -0.21 20.54
CA SER A 188 -2.60 0.71 19.59
C SER A 188 -2.90 0.34 18.14
N CYS A 189 -2.88 1.38 17.33
CA CYS A 189 -2.99 1.34 15.88
C CYS A 189 -1.70 1.90 15.24
N SER A 190 -1.46 1.55 13.98
CA SER A 190 -0.32 2.06 13.21
C SER A 190 -0.43 3.58 12.97
N ALA A 191 0.69 4.26 12.72
CA ALA A 191 0.78 5.71 12.51
C ALA A 191 -0.20 6.30 11.49
N PHE A 192 -0.54 5.53 10.46
CA PHE A 192 -1.40 5.98 9.36
C PHE A 192 -2.83 5.42 9.46
N SER A 193 -3.24 5.01 10.65
CA SER A 193 -4.55 4.42 10.89
C SER A 193 -5.36 5.21 11.90
N THR A 194 -6.67 5.27 11.69
CA THR A 194 -7.61 5.94 12.60
C THR A 194 -8.14 4.95 13.62
N CYS A 195 -8.04 5.29 14.90
CA CYS A 195 -8.68 4.50 15.96
C CYS A 195 -10.19 4.69 15.93
N CYS A 196 -10.92 3.57 15.89
CA CYS A 196 -12.36 3.50 15.87
C CYS A 196 -12.86 2.79 17.12
N GLU A 197 -13.66 3.49 17.90
CA GLU A 197 -14.44 2.88 18.97
C GLU A 197 -15.75 2.35 18.40
N VAL A 198 -16.02 1.06 18.59
CA VAL A 198 -17.22 0.39 18.08
C VAL A 198 -17.87 -0.38 19.21
N THR A 199 -19.13 -0.10 19.50
CA THR A 199 -19.91 -0.87 20.47
C THR A 199 -20.63 -2.02 19.77
N HIS A 200 -20.39 -3.25 20.21
CA HIS A 200 -21.11 -4.44 19.77
C HIS A 200 -21.51 -5.26 20.98
N ASP A 201 -22.79 -5.63 21.08
CA ASP A 201 -23.37 -6.40 22.20
C ASP A 201 -23.05 -5.82 23.59
N GLY A 202 -23.07 -4.49 23.72
CA GLY A 202 -22.78 -3.79 24.97
C GLY A 202 -21.30 -3.76 25.37
N ARG A 203 -20.39 -4.28 24.54
CA ARG A 203 -18.94 -4.21 24.75
C ARG A 203 -18.29 -3.23 23.78
N ILE A 204 -17.32 -2.48 24.28
CA ILE A 204 -16.52 -1.55 23.49
C ILE A 204 -15.35 -2.31 22.85
N HIS A 205 -15.27 -2.23 21.52
CA HIS A 205 -14.16 -2.75 20.73
C HIS A 205 -13.39 -1.59 20.10
N HIS A 206 -12.06 -1.67 20.17
CA HIS A 206 -11.16 -0.73 19.53
C HIS A 206 -10.62 -1.32 18.25
N MET A 207 -10.90 -0.65 17.14
CA MET A 207 -10.59 -1.09 15.79
C MET A 207 -9.69 -0.06 15.11
N CYS A 208 -8.73 -0.49 14.30
CA CYS A 208 -7.89 0.36 13.48
C CYS A 208 -8.43 0.42 12.05
N CYS A 209 -8.88 1.60 11.62
CA CYS A 209 -9.13 1.90 10.23
C CYS A 209 -7.80 2.21 9.52
N PRO A 210 -7.42 1.50 8.44
CA PRO A 210 -6.13 1.70 7.75
C PRO A 210 -6.05 2.98 6.90
N ILE A 211 -6.99 3.92 7.08
CA ILE A 211 -7.00 5.22 6.42
C ILE A 211 -6.69 6.28 7.48
N GLN A 212 -5.78 7.19 7.16
CA GLN A 212 -5.52 8.37 7.97
C GLN A 212 -6.74 9.32 7.92
N ASN A 213 -7.23 9.73 9.09
CA ASN A 213 -8.45 10.55 9.23
C ASN A 213 -9.71 9.92 8.58
N GLY A 214 -9.79 8.59 8.58
CA GLY A 214 -10.93 7.86 8.06
C GLY A 214 -12.16 7.97 8.97
N VAL A 215 -13.35 7.86 8.39
CA VAL A 215 -14.61 7.84 9.13
C VAL A 215 -14.99 6.39 9.46
N CYS A 216 -15.20 6.14 10.76
CA CYS A 216 -15.47 4.82 11.30
C CYS A 216 -16.91 4.36 11.00
N CYS A 217 -17.04 3.18 10.39
CA CYS A 217 -18.31 2.55 10.03
C CYS A 217 -18.42 1.13 10.60
N GLY A 218 -18.28 0.99 11.92
CA GLY A 218 -18.21 -0.32 12.57
C GLY A 218 -17.00 -1.13 12.07
N SER A 219 -17.25 -2.24 11.39
CA SER A 219 -16.20 -3.08 10.77
C SER A 219 -15.68 -2.55 9.42
N THR A 220 -16.32 -1.51 8.87
CA THR A 220 -15.93 -0.85 7.62
C THR A 220 -15.26 0.49 7.93
N CYS A 221 -14.37 0.94 7.05
CA CYS A 221 -13.86 2.30 7.13
C CYS A 221 -14.13 3.08 5.84
N CYS A 222 -14.55 4.34 6.01
CA CYS A 222 -14.73 5.30 4.95
C CYS A 222 -13.57 6.30 4.91
N PRO A 223 -13.20 6.81 3.72
CA PRO A 223 -12.25 7.90 3.59
C PRO A 223 -12.76 9.21 4.19
N SER A 224 -11.85 10.13 4.47
CA SER A 224 -12.17 11.46 4.98
C SER A 224 -13.17 12.20 4.07
N GLY A 225 -14.11 12.93 4.66
CA GLY A 225 -15.18 13.67 3.96
C GLY A 225 -16.42 12.84 3.58
N TYR A 226 -16.49 11.57 3.99
CA TYR A 226 -17.67 10.71 3.80
C TYR A 226 -18.38 10.45 5.13
N HIS A 227 -19.69 10.33 5.10
CA HIS A 227 -20.50 9.96 6.25
C HIS A 227 -20.88 8.49 6.21
N CYS A 228 -21.02 7.91 7.40
CA CYS A 228 -21.46 6.55 7.58
C CYS A 228 -23.00 6.45 7.55
N ARG A 229 -23.55 5.64 6.64
CA ARG A 229 -24.94 5.20 6.66
C ARG A 229 -25.10 3.80 7.27
N LEU A 230 -26.35 3.49 7.64
CA LEU A 230 -26.78 2.15 8.06
C LEU A 230 -26.24 1.07 7.10
N GLY A 231 -25.73 -0.03 7.68
CA GLY A 231 -25.06 -1.10 6.94
C GLY A 231 -23.61 -0.79 6.52
N GLY A 232 -22.99 0.24 7.12
CA GLY A 232 -21.58 0.58 6.90
C GLY A 232 -21.32 1.16 5.51
N ARG A 233 -22.23 1.99 4.98
CA ARG A 233 -22.13 2.62 3.65
C ARG A 233 -21.55 4.02 3.70
N CYS A 234 -20.53 4.26 2.88
CA CYS A 234 -19.90 5.56 2.73
C CYS A 234 -20.69 6.41 1.74
N GLU A 235 -21.23 7.54 2.18
CA GLU A 235 -21.91 8.52 1.32
C GLU A 235 -21.26 9.90 1.49
N LYS A 236 -21.11 10.65 0.40
CA LYS A 236 -20.65 12.03 0.46
C LYS A 236 -21.86 12.91 0.78
N HIS A 237 -21.73 13.89 1.68
CA HIS A 237 -22.74 14.94 1.74
C HIS A 237 -22.74 15.62 0.36
N ALA A 238 -23.89 15.69 -0.31
CA ALA A 238 -24.02 16.68 -1.37
C ALA A 238 -23.81 18.02 -0.67
N THR A 239 -22.71 18.71 -0.94
CA THR A 239 -22.64 20.13 -0.63
C THR A 239 -23.89 20.72 -1.25
N ARG A 240 -24.89 21.08 -0.42
CA ARG A 240 -25.95 21.96 -0.87
C ARG A 240 -25.19 23.16 -1.43
N HIS A 241 -25.12 23.27 -2.75
CA HIS A 241 -24.99 24.58 -3.36
C HIS A 241 -26.15 25.36 -2.76
N HIS A 242 -25.84 26.24 -1.83
CA HIS A 242 -26.73 27.34 -1.50
C HIS A 242 -26.89 28.15 -2.79
N PHE A 243 -27.84 27.73 -3.62
CA PHE A 243 -28.57 28.60 -4.52
C PHE A 243 -29.25 29.62 -3.59
N PHE A 244 -28.59 30.74 -3.36
CA PHE A 244 -29.28 31.98 -3.05
C PHE A 244 -29.87 32.45 -4.38
N ASP A 245 -31.07 32.00 -4.69
CA ASP A 245 -32.01 32.83 -5.44
C ASP A 245 -32.54 33.87 -4.45
N PHE A 246 -32.22 35.15 -4.68
CA PHE A 246 -33.09 36.34 -4.55
C PHE A 246 -32.30 37.58 -4.98
#